data_AF-A0A2G9MRR2-F1
#
_entry.id   AF-A0A2G9MRR2-F1
#
_cell.length_a   1.000
_cell.length_b   1.000
_cell.length_c   1.000
_cell.angle_alpha   90.00
_cell.angle_beta   90.00
_cell.angle_gamma   90.00
#
_symmetry.space_group_name_H-M   'P 1'
#
loop_
_entity.id
_entity.type
_entity.pdbx_description
1 polymer ?
#
loop_
_entity_poly.entity_id
_entity_poly.type
_entity_poly.pdbx_seq_one_letter_code
_entity_poly.pdbx_strand_id
1 'polypeptide(L)'
;MIVKKGQAALEFLTTYGWAFLVVLVMIGALSSFGVFGNVGVDKCVSEQGFTCESSLITDTTQKFKFKNTLGEDVSISNATMIVKSTGEVVDCNVPSESINDGNSFEISCEGDGLSIGKRENLDVRFNYYPATSSAQYSKSVYADISDSVESLEEFENVGGVSDLGGSGESAGSQSVLVFDTQYGSSVDLSLTGSGELVVDWGDGSTSNRSGSGTLSHIYSEVQQYVVTINGDLSDMGFRITSDISSLVEIRDWPRTITDMSSMFVAGSFNYADNLVSVPNYLPPNVTTLKRMFFGASTFNQDLSAWNTNKVTDMTLMFYDASNFNGDVSTWDTSNVNTIEEMFRFASSFNQDISSWNVGNVTNMKAVFQGASSFNQDISSWDTSKVTNFASMFAGTSFNQNIGSWNIGSATSIGAMFTGNSVFNQDISNWNTENVTIMYYLFDGASSFNQDISSWDTSKVTTLSEMFDGASSFNQDISSWNVGNVTNMGAMFRSASTFNQDLSNWCVIKISSKPNYFDTSASSWTLSRPIWGTCSS
;
A
#
# COMPACT_ATOMS: atom_id res chain seq x y z
N MET A 1 44.97 34.32 -47.04
CA MET A 1 44.40 33.70 -45.81
C MET A 1 42.89 33.42 -45.92
N ILE A 2 42.21 33.71 -47.04
CA ILE A 2 40.77 33.47 -47.24
C ILE A 2 40.48 32.12 -47.92
N VAL A 3 41.44 31.53 -48.65
CA VAL A 3 41.24 30.25 -49.35
C VAL A 3 41.27 29.03 -48.41
N LYS A 4 41.99 29.09 -47.27
CA LYS A 4 42.05 27.97 -46.30
C LYS A 4 40.84 27.84 -45.37
N LYS A 5 39.94 28.83 -45.31
CA LYS A 5 38.69 28.74 -44.51
C LYS A 5 37.51 28.16 -45.30
N GLY A 6 37.55 28.20 -46.64
CA GLY A 6 36.50 27.62 -47.49
C GLY A 6 36.57 26.09 -47.60
N GLN A 7 37.77 25.51 -47.57
CA GLN A 7 37.95 24.06 -47.69
C GLN A 7 37.51 23.29 -46.43
N ALA A 8 37.77 23.84 -45.23
CA ALA A 8 37.30 23.24 -43.97
C ALA A 8 35.77 23.35 -43.79
N ALA A 9 35.13 24.40 -44.30
CA ALA A 9 33.67 24.53 -44.28
C ALA A 9 32.98 23.55 -45.23
N LEU A 10 33.61 23.26 -46.38
CA LEU A 10 33.10 22.28 -47.35
C LEU A 10 33.26 20.85 -46.85
N GLU A 11 34.38 20.50 -46.20
CA GLU A 11 34.58 19.19 -45.55
C GLU A 11 33.65 18.97 -44.34
N PHE A 12 33.30 20.03 -43.59
CA PHE A 12 32.31 19.96 -42.51
C PHE A 12 30.90 19.71 -43.06
N LEU A 13 30.52 20.37 -44.16
CA LEU A 13 29.22 20.19 -44.82
C LEU A 13 29.08 18.82 -45.51
N THR A 14 30.15 18.23 -46.04
CA THR A 14 30.07 16.89 -46.65
C THR A 14 30.09 15.76 -45.62
N THR A 15 30.70 15.98 -44.46
CA THR A 15 30.83 14.95 -43.40
C THR A 15 29.68 15.00 -42.38
N TYR A 16 29.19 16.20 -42.04
CA TYR A 16 28.12 16.41 -41.05
C TYR A 16 26.84 17.04 -41.62
N GLY A 17 26.83 17.45 -42.90
CA GLY A 17 25.64 18.04 -43.52
C GLY A 17 24.46 17.07 -43.64
N TRP A 18 24.73 15.76 -43.75
CA TRP A 18 23.68 14.74 -43.68
C TRP A 18 23.13 14.61 -42.25
N ALA A 19 23.95 14.73 -41.21
CA ALA A 19 23.49 14.71 -39.82
C ALA A 19 22.68 15.96 -39.47
N PHE A 20 23.06 17.13 -40.01
CA PHE A 20 22.33 18.39 -39.79
C PHE A 20 21.02 18.47 -40.60
N LEU A 21 20.99 17.89 -41.81
CA LEU A 21 19.76 17.77 -42.59
C LEU A 21 18.80 16.74 -41.98
N VAL A 22 19.29 15.63 -41.40
CA VAL A 22 18.46 14.68 -40.65
C VAL A 22 17.90 15.32 -39.37
N VAL A 23 18.68 16.12 -38.64
CA VAL A 23 18.18 16.84 -37.45
C VAL A 23 17.19 17.95 -37.82
N LEU A 24 17.38 18.69 -38.91
CA LEU A 24 16.42 19.70 -39.38
C LEU A 24 15.17 19.09 -40.04
N VAL A 25 15.28 17.92 -40.68
CA VAL A 25 14.12 17.16 -41.18
C VAL A 25 13.39 16.48 -40.02
N MET A 26 14.07 16.07 -38.94
CA MET A 26 13.41 15.58 -37.72
C MET A 26 12.75 16.70 -36.92
N ILE A 27 13.37 17.89 -36.80
CA ILE A 27 12.74 19.06 -36.14
C ILE A 27 11.63 19.66 -37.02
N GLY A 28 11.76 19.59 -38.35
CA GLY A 28 10.75 20.05 -39.31
C GLY A 28 9.57 19.11 -39.49
N ALA A 29 9.77 17.79 -39.29
CA ALA A 29 8.68 16.80 -39.29
C ALA A 29 7.92 16.75 -37.95
N LEU A 30 8.51 17.23 -36.86
CA LEU A 30 7.86 17.38 -35.55
C LEU A 30 6.92 18.60 -35.44
N SER A 31 6.88 19.48 -36.44
CA SER A 31 6.04 20.69 -36.43
C SER A 31 4.88 20.68 -37.44
N SER A 32 4.57 19.52 -38.05
CA SER A 32 3.45 19.39 -39.01
C SER A 32 2.45 18.28 -38.70
N PHE A 33 2.50 17.65 -37.52
CA PHE A 33 1.34 16.92 -37.00
C PHE A 33 0.50 17.87 -36.16
N GLY A 34 -0.69 18.16 -36.68
CA GLY A 34 -1.66 19.01 -36.02
C GLY A 34 -2.06 18.43 -34.68
N VAL A 35 -2.27 19.35 -33.73
CA VAL A 35 -3.14 19.19 -32.55
C VAL A 35 -3.08 17.79 -31.93
N PHE A 36 -2.10 17.56 -31.06
CA PHE A 36 -2.13 16.44 -30.12
C PHE A 36 -3.35 16.61 -29.21
N GLY A 37 -4.45 15.93 -29.57
CA GLY A 37 -5.50 15.60 -28.63
C GLY A 37 -4.95 14.58 -27.64
N ASN A 38 -5.17 14.82 -26.34
CA ASN A 38 -4.84 13.89 -25.28
C ASN A 38 -5.49 12.53 -25.55
N VAL A 39 -4.70 11.52 -25.88
CA VAL A 39 -5.16 10.12 -25.86
C VAL A 39 -5.13 9.66 -24.42
N GLY A 40 -6.29 9.64 -23.77
CA GLY A 40 -6.46 9.09 -22.43
C GLY A 40 -6.21 7.59 -22.47
N VAL A 41 -5.03 7.15 -22.03
CA VAL A 41 -4.85 5.75 -21.64
C VAL A 41 -5.62 5.59 -20.33
N ASP A 42 -6.88 5.16 -20.42
CA ASP A 42 -7.71 4.95 -19.25
C ASP A 42 -7.13 3.81 -18.41
N LYS A 43 -6.72 4.17 -17.20
CA LYS A 43 -6.08 3.30 -16.23
C LYS A 43 -7.13 2.36 -15.65
N CYS A 44 -7.16 1.12 -16.11
CA CYS A 44 -7.82 0.05 -15.37
C CYS A 44 -7.01 -0.33 -14.13
N VAL A 45 -7.73 -0.77 -13.10
CA VAL A 45 -7.15 -1.10 -11.80
C VAL A 45 -6.36 -2.39 -11.90
N SER A 46 -5.10 -2.36 -11.47
CA SER A 46 -4.25 -3.55 -11.39
C SER A 46 -4.44 -4.24 -10.05
N GLU A 47 -4.46 -5.57 -10.07
CA GLU A 47 -4.61 -6.41 -8.88
C GLU A 47 -3.52 -7.47 -8.78
N GLN A 48 -3.48 -8.11 -7.62
CA GLN A 48 -2.62 -9.25 -7.40
C GLN A 48 -2.94 -10.35 -8.44
N GLY A 49 -1.98 -10.62 -9.31
CA GLY A 49 -2.07 -11.63 -10.37
C GLY A 49 -2.34 -11.11 -11.78
N PHE A 50 -2.97 -9.94 -11.94
CA PHE A 50 -3.17 -9.34 -13.25
C PHE A 50 -3.00 -7.82 -13.21
N THR A 51 -2.12 -7.29 -14.06
CA THR A 51 -1.89 -5.85 -14.23
C THR A 51 -2.65 -5.38 -15.47
N CYS A 52 -3.57 -4.41 -15.36
CA CYS A 52 -4.14 -3.81 -16.58
C CYS A 52 -3.10 -2.87 -17.20
N GLU A 53 -2.73 -3.14 -18.45
CA GLU A 53 -1.74 -2.34 -19.18
C GLU A 53 -2.39 -1.18 -19.94
N SER A 54 -3.55 -1.44 -20.55
CA SER A 54 -4.31 -0.43 -21.31
C SER A 54 -5.76 -0.86 -21.50
N SER A 55 -6.60 0.11 -21.85
CA SER A 55 -7.94 -0.14 -22.38
C SER A 55 -8.20 0.74 -23.61
N LEU A 56 -9.03 0.26 -24.52
CA LEU A 56 -9.53 1.01 -25.68
C LEU A 56 -11.04 0.90 -25.68
N ILE A 57 -11.72 2.03 -25.54
CA ILE A 57 -13.17 2.06 -25.37
C ILE A 57 -13.76 3.06 -26.36
N THR A 58 -14.65 2.55 -27.18
CA THR A 58 -15.45 3.30 -28.14
C THR A 58 -16.92 2.90 -27.96
N ASP A 59 -17.82 3.56 -28.69
CA ASP A 59 -19.26 3.24 -28.70
C ASP A 59 -19.57 1.79 -29.15
N THR A 60 -18.67 1.18 -29.91
CA THR A 60 -18.88 -0.12 -30.57
C THR A 60 -17.81 -1.17 -30.27
N THR A 61 -16.66 -0.76 -29.71
CA THR A 61 -15.53 -1.64 -29.38
C THR A 61 -15.01 -1.35 -27.99
N GLN A 62 -14.97 -2.36 -27.12
CA GLN A 62 -14.33 -2.28 -25.80
C GLN A 62 -13.25 -3.36 -25.67
N LYS A 63 -11.98 -2.95 -25.56
CA LYS A 63 -10.84 -3.85 -25.39
C LYS A 63 -10.07 -3.52 -24.13
N PHE A 64 -9.61 -4.55 -23.44
CA PHE A 64 -8.85 -4.46 -22.21
C PHE A 64 -7.61 -5.33 -22.33
N LYS A 65 -6.43 -4.73 -22.13
CA LYS A 65 -5.16 -5.44 -22.16
C LYS A 65 -4.69 -5.66 -20.72
N PHE A 66 -4.51 -6.92 -20.36
CA PHE A 66 -4.03 -7.34 -19.04
C PHE A 66 -2.69 -8.06 -19.19
N LYS A 67 -1.84 -8.00 -18.17
CA LYS A 67 -0.60 -8.76 -18.04
C LYS A 67 -0.74 -9.76 -16.90
N ASN A 68 -0.43 -11.02 -17.16
CA ASN A 68 -0.36 -12.04 -16.13
C ASN A 68 0.86 -11.78 -15.23
N THR A 69 0.62 -11.68 -13.92
CA THR A 69 1.62 -11.47 -12.87
C THR A 69 1.41 -12.42 -11.68
N LEU A 70 0.73 -13.55 -11.92
CA LEU A 70 0.48 -14.57 -10.89
C LEU A 70 1.73 -15.37 -10.51
N GLY A 71 2.83 -15.28 -11.28
CA GLY A 71 4.00 -16.14 -11.09
C GLY A 71 3.82 -17.55 -11.65
N GLU A 72 2.72 -17.82 -12.36
CA GLU A 72 2.40 -19.08 -13.03
C GLU A 72 1.53 -18.88 -14.27
N ASP A 73 1.52 -19.87 -15.16
CA ASP A 73 0.73 -19.86 -16.39
C ASP A 73 -0.76 -20.11 -16.11
N VAL A 74 -1.65 -19.40 -16.84
CA VAL A 74 -3.10 -19.47 -16.62
C VAL A 74 -3.92 -19.58 -17.89
N SER A 75 -5.10 -20.19 -17.81
CA SER A 75 -6.14 -20.12 -18.85
C SER A 75 -7.29 -19.22 -18.41
N ILE A 76 -7.85 -18.42 -19.33
CA ILE A 76 -8.94 -17.47 -19.06
C ILE A 76 -10.25 -17.97 -19.70
N SER A 77 -11.39 -17.78 -19.03
CA SER A 77 -12.71 -18.11 -19.57
C SER A 77 -13.82 -17.22 -19.01
N ASN A 78 -15.02 -17.27 -19.62
CA ASN A 78 -16.23 -16.62 -19.12
C ASN A 78 -16.02 -15.14 -18.79
N ALA A 79 -15.47 -14.37 -19.74
CA ALA A 79 -15.33 -12.94 -19.52
C ALA A 79 -16.65 -12.20 -19.77
N THR A 80 -16.99 -11.28 -18.88
CA THR A 80 -18.14 -10.39 -18.99
C THR A 80 -17.74 -8.99 -18.56
N MET A 81 -18.30 -7.98 -19.19
CA MET A 81 -18.22 -6.58 -18.77
C MET A 81 -19.59 -6.14 -18.27
N ILE A 82 -19.64 -5.54 -17.08
CA ILE A 82 -20.87 -4.99 -16.52
C ILE A 82 -20.80 -3.48 -16.55
N VAL A 83 -21.71 -2.83 -17.28
CA VAL A 83 -21.89 -1.38 -17.28
C VAL A 83 -22.61 -1.00 -15.99
N LYS A 84 -21.92 -0.34 -15.05
CA LYS A 84 -22.45 -0.12 -13.70
C LYS A 84 -23.62 0.86 -13.67
N SER A 85 -23.63 1.90 -14.50
CA SER A 85 -24.72 2.88 -14.51
C SER A 85 -26.06 2.27 -14.92
N THR A 86 -26.05 1.27 -15.82
CA THR A 86 -27.26 0.62 -16.34
C THR A 86 -27.51 -0.77 -15.74
N GLY A 87 -26.49 -1.41 -15.19
CA GLY A 87 -26.51 -2.82 -14.78
C GLY A 87 -26.45 -3.80 -15.95
N GLU A 88 -26.21 -3.32 -17.17
CA GLU A 88 -26.12 -4.15 -18.38
C GLU A 88 -24.89 -5.06 -18.33
N VAL A 89 -25.06 -6.32 -18.76
CA VAL A 89 -23.99 -7.33 -18.80
C VAL A 89 -23.72 -7.66 -20.26
N VAL A 90 -22.46 -7.47 -20.67
CA VAL A 90 -21.96 -7.69 -22.02
C VAL A 90 -20.98 -8.87 -21.97
N ASP A 91 -21.19 -9.88 -22.81
CA ASP A 91 -20.27 -11.01 -22.94
C ASP A 91 -18.99 -10.58 -23.67
N CYS A 92 -17.84 -11.06 -23.22
CA CYS A 92 -16.55 -10.70 -23.78
C CYS A 92 -15.79 -11.93 -24.30
N ASN A 93 -15.09 -11.72 -25.40
CA ASN A 93 -14.15 -12.67 -25.97
C ASN A 93 -12.85 -12.69 -25.16
N VAL A 94 -12.31 -13.90 -24.97
CA VAL A 94 -11.07 -14.17 -24.24
C VAL A 94 -10.07 -14.91 -25.13
N PRO A 95 -8.77 -14.90 -24.78
CA PRO A 95 -7.78 -15.70 -25.47
C PRO A 95 -8.10 -17.20 -25.34
N SER A 96 -7.87 -17.95 -26.42
CA SER A 96 -8.06 -19.42 -26.43
C SER A 96 -6.85 -20.21 -25.91
N GLU A 97 -5.71 -19.55 -25.74
CA GLU A 97 -4.45 -20.16 -25.33
C GLU A 97 -4.11 -19.86 -23.86
N SER A 98 -3.21 -20.67 -23.31
CA SER A 98 -2.63 -20.42 -22.00
C SER A 98 -1.78 -19.15 -22.05
N ILE A 99 -1.91 -18.30 -21.03
CA ILE A 99 -1.17 -17.06 -20.86
C ILE A 99 -0.03 -17.33 -19.88
N ASN A 100 1.20 -17.25 -20.37
CA ASN A 100 2.37 -17.46 -19.52
C ASN A 100 2.52 -16.34 -18.49
N ASP A 101 3.21 -16.62 -17.39
CA ASP A 101 3.60 -15.57 -16.44
C ASP A 101 4.42 -14.46 -17.13
N GLY A 102 4.09 -13.21 -16.80
CA GLY A 102 4.69 -12.01 -17.39
C GLY A 102 4.18 -11.64 -18.80
N ASN A 103 3.30 -12.43 -19.42
CA ASN A 103 2.76 -12.14 -20.75
C ASN A 103 1.43 -11.38 -20.68
N SER A 104 1.19 -10.55 -21.69
CA SER A 104 -0.06 -9.82 -21.85
C SER A 104 -1.10 -10.57 -22.69
N PHE A 105 -2.36 -10.29 -22.43
CA PHE A 105 -3.52 -10.82 -23.13
C PHE A 105 -4.63 -9.78 -23.24
N GLU A 106 -5.56 -9.99 -24.18
CA GLU A 106 -6.65 -9.05 -24.44
C GLU A 106 -8.02 -9.70 -24.18
N ILE A 107 -8.92 -8.94 -23.56
CA ILE A 107 -10.35 -9.22 -23.48
C ILE A 107 -11.06 -8.20 -24.36
N SER A 108 -11.93 -8.66 -25.26
CA SER A 108 -12.69 -7.80 -26.17
C SER A 108 -14.18 -8.03 -26.00
N CYS A 109 -14.93 -6.99 -25.68
CA CYS A 109 -16.38 -7.03 -25.53
C CYS A 109 -17.02 -6.30 -26.71
N GLU A 110 -18.11 -6.88 -27.23
CA GLU A 110 -18.94 -6.25 -28.28
C GLU A 110 -20.28 -5.88 -27.63
N GLY A 111 -20.58 -4.57 -27.56
CA GLY A 111 -21.83 -4.08 -26.99
C GLY A 111 -22.15 -2.67 -27.47
N ASP A 112 -23.42 -2.47 -27.83
CA ASP A 112 -24.02 -1.15 -28.07
C ASP A 112 -24.56 -0.62 -26.72
N GLY A 113 -24.35 0.66 -26.37
CA GLY A 113 -24.96 1.24 -25.17
C GLY A 113 -24.10 2.23 -24.38
N LEU A 114 -22.82 2.37 -24.72
CA LEU A 114 -21.96 3.41 -24.17
C LEU A 114 -22.25 4.75 -24.85
N SER A 115 -22.53 5.78 -24.05
CA SER A 115 -22.81 7.13 -24.57
C SER A 115 -21.53 7.95 -24.65
N ILE A 116 -21.19 8.35 -25.88
CA ILE A 116 -20.03 9.21 -26.17
C ILE A 116 -20.14 10.50 -25.34
N GLY A 117 -19.02 10.88 -24.71
CA GLY A 117 -18.93 12.07 -23.85
C GLY A 117 -19.35 11.84 -22.40
N LYS A 118 -19.70 10.61 -22.00
CA LYS A 118 -19.90 10.23 -20.59
C LYS A 118 -18.74 9.38 -20.07
N ARG A 119 -18.43 9.51 -18.78
CA ARG A 119 -17.51 8.63 -18.08
C ARG A 119 -18.29 7.48 -17.43
N GLU A 120 -17.86 6.24 -17.67
CA GLU A 120 -18.59 5.04 -17.29
C GLU A 120 -17.71 4.06 -16.48
N ASN A 121 -18.34 3.32 -15.57
CA ASN A 121 -17.68 2.30 -14.76
C ASN A 121 -18.04 0.91 -15.31
N LEU A 122 -17.04 0.18 -15.79
CA LEU A 122 -17.16 -1.10 -16.48
C LEU A 122 -16.52 -2.20 -15.63
N ASP A 123 -17.29 -3.05 -14.97
CA ASP A 123 -16.75 -4.17 -14.18
C ASP A 123 -16.47 -5.37 -15.07
N VAL A 124 -15.19 -5.55 -15.42
CA VAL A 124 -14.69 -6.66 -16.24
C VAL A 124 -14.40 -7.84 -15.31
N ARG A 125 -15.08 -8.95 -15.58
CA ARG A 125 -14.99 -10.19 -14.82
C ARG A 125 -14.56 -11.30 -15.73
N PHE A 126 -13.72 -12.21 -15.25
CA PHE A 126 -13.36 -13.44 -15.96
C PHE A 126 -12.93 -14.53 -14.98
N ASN A 127 -13.10 -15.79 -15.36
CA ASN A 127 -12.57 -16.92 -14.60
C ASN A 127 -11.15 -17.24 -15.06
N TYR A 128 -10.25 -17.57 -14.13
CA TYR A 128 -8.90 -18.00 -14.45
C TYR A 128 -8.55 -19.33 -13.76
N TYR A 129 -7.73 -20.13 -14.45
CA TYR A 129 -7.34 -21.47 -14.03
C TYR A 129 -5.81 -21.60 -13.99
N PRO A 130 -5.19 -21.39 -12.82
CA PRO A 130 -3.82 -21.85 -12.58
C PRO A 130 -3.76 -23.39 -12.51
N ALA A 131 -2.56 -23.95 -12.57
CA ALA A 131 -2.37 -25.42 -12.61
C ALA A 131 -2.94 -26.16 -11.38
N THR A 132 -3.17 -25.45 -10.27
CA THR A 132 -3.48 -26.03 -8.96
C THR A 132 -4.87 -25.67 -8.40
N SER A 133 -5.61 -24.74 -9.01
CA SER A 133 -6.93 -24.32 -8.52
C SER A 133 -7.80 -23.65 -9.59
N SER A 134 -9.05 -23.34 -9.27
CA SER A 134 -9.93 -22.47 -10.06
C SER A 134 -10.30 -21.26 -9.24
N ALA A 135 -10.10 -20.06 -9.79
CA ALA A 135 -10.44 -18.80 -9.13
C ALA A 135 -11.17 -17.86 -10.10
N GLN A 136 -11.96 -16.94 -9.56
CA GLN A 136 -12.69 -15.93 -10.34
C GLN A 136 -12.04 -14.57 -10.12
N TYR A 137 -11.79 -13.86 -11.22
CA TYR A 137 -11.39 -12.46 -11.23
C TYR A 137 -12.61 -11.59 -11.53
N SER A 138 -12.77 -10.48 -10.80
CA SER A 138 -13.85 -9.50 -11.00
C SER A 138 -13.35 -8.13 -10.59
N LYS A 139 -13.17 -7.21 -11.54
CA LYS A 139 -12.72 -5.84 -11.24
C LYS A 139 -13.34 -4.76 -12.11
N SER A 140 -13.62 -3.63 -11.46
CA SER A 140 -13.98 -2.37 -12.09
C SER A 140 -12.83 -1.82 -12.94
N VAL A 141 -13.11 -1.59 -14.21
CA VAL A 141 -12.36 -0.78 -15.16
C VAL A 141 -13.10 0.54 -15.31
N TYR A 142 -12.39 1.64 -15.15
CA TYR A 142 -12.95 2.98 -15.28
C TYR A 142 -12.57 3.56 -16.63
N ALA A 143 -13.57 4.04 -17.37
CA ALA A 143 -13.42 4.43 -18.76
C ALA A 143 -14.00 5.82 -19.02
N ASP A 144 -13.18 6.75 -19.50
CA ASP A 144 -13.64 7.95 -20.18
C ASP A 144 -14.00 7.59 -21.63
N ILE A 145 -15.29 7.62 -21.96
CA ILE A 145 -15.76 7.42 -23.34
C ILE A 145 -15.56 8.77 -24.07
N SER A 146 -14.30 9.11 -24.34
CA SER A 146 -13.92 10.36 -25.01
C SER A 146 -14.12 10.27 -26.53
N ASP A 147 -14.39 11.41 -27.16
CA ASP A 147 -14.52 11.51 -28.61
C ASP A 147 -13.23 11.05 -29.33
N SER A 148 -13.39 10.09 -30.24
CA SER A 148 -12.48 9.70 -31.34
C SER A 148 -11.13 9.05 -31.00
N VAL A 149 -11.06 7.72 -31.13
CA VAL A 149 -9.86 7.04 -31.64
C VAL A 149 -10.19 6.58 -33.07
N GLU A 150 -9.56 7.19 -34.07
CA GLU A 150 -9.87 6.93 -35.49
C GLU A 150 -9.11 5.73 -36.10
N SER A 151 -8.16 5.07 -35.42
CA SER A 151 -7.54 3.85 -35.99
C SER A 151 -6.78 2.93 -35.01
N LEU A 152 -6.67 1.65 -35.40
CA LEU A 152 -5.97 0.55 -34.71
C LEU A 152 -4.44 0.72 -34.59
N GLU A 153 -3.79 1.53 -35.44
CA GLU A 153 -2.31 1.63 -35.50
C GLU A 153 -1.70 2.52 -34.39
N GLU A 154 -2.49 3.37 -33.73
CA GLU A 154 -2.02 4.18 -32.58
C GLU A 154 -1.99 3.38 -31.26
N PHE A 155 -2.76 2.29 -31.16
CA PHE A 155 -2.90 1.48 -29.94
C PHE A 155 -1.66 0.61 -29.63
N GLU A 156 -0.94 0.13 -30.65
CA GLU A 156 0.20 -0.79 -30.48
C GLU A 156 1.50 -0.10 -30.00
N ASN A 157 1.56 1.24 -30.00
CA ASN A 157 2.78 2.00 -29.68
C ASN A 157 2.77 2.78 -28.35
N VAL A 158 1.68 2.73 -27.58
CA VAL A 158 1.62 3.43 -26.27
C VAL A 158 2.23 2.55 -25.18
N GLY A 159 3.53 2.32 -25.28
CA GLY A 159 4.34 1.84 -24.17
C GLY A 159 4.19 2.77 -22.95
N GLY A 160 4.20 2.17 -21.77
CA GLY A 160 3.80 2.81 -20.51
C GLY A 160 4.35 4.21 -20.23
N VAL A 161 3.51 4.97 -19.52
CA VAL A 161 3.81 6.13 -18.65
C VAL A 161 5.03 6.95 -19.09
N SER A 162 4.84 7.76 -20.13
CA SER A 162 5.63 8.97 -20.32
C SER A 162 4.82 10.19 -19.86
N ASP A 163 5.21 10.70 -18.70
CA ASP A 163 5.36 12.13 -18.41
C ASP A 163 4.10 13.04 -18.48
N LEU A 164 3.47 13.25 -17.32
CA LEU A 164 2.84 14.55 -16.98
C LEU A 164 3.84 15.52 -16.34
N GLY A 165 5.14 15.32 -16.58
CA GLY A 165 6.17 16.33 -16.37
C GLY A 165 5.99 17.49 -17.34
N GLY A 166 4.99 18.32 -17.07
CA GLY A 166 4.90 19.66 -17.61
C GLY A 166 6.11 20.46 -17.16
N SER A 167 7.17 20.43 -17.95
CA SER A 167 8.17 21.47 -17.99
C SER A 167 7.58 22.65 -18.77
N GLY A 168 7.16 23.68 -18.05
CA GLY A 168 6.99 25.02 -18.62
C GLY A 168 5.54 25.54 -18.68
N GLU A 169 5.31 26.48 -17.76
CA GLU A 169 4.38 27.62 -17.85
C GLU A 169 2.98 27.49 -17.23
N SER A 170 2.70 28.48 -16.37
CA SER A 170 1.53 28.74 -15.52
C SER A 170 1.44 27.98 -14.20
N ALA A 171 1.84 28.67 -13.14
CA ALA A 171 1.72 28.27 -11.74
C ALA A 171 0.26 28.26 -11.28
N GLY A 172 -0.12 27.18 -10.58
CA GLY A 172 -1.02 27.25 -9.42
C GLY A 172 -2.41 26.66 -9.61
N SER A 173 -2.69 25.62 -8.81
CA SER A 173 -3.91 25.54 -8.00
C SER A 173 -5.13 24.74 -8.48
N GLN A 174 -5.02 23.99 -9.58
CA GLN A 174 -6.09 23.07 -9.99
C GLN A 174 -5.93 21.70 -9.30
N SER A 175 -7.02 21.15 -8.79
CA SER A 175 -7.13 19.74 -8.34
C SER A 175 -8.26 19.07 -9.10
N VAL A 176 -8.09 17.81 -9.44
CA VAL A 176 -9.08 17.07 -10.25
C VAL A 176 -9.44 15.77 -9.53
N LEU A 177 -10.70 15.64 -9.15
CA LEU A 177 -11.27 14.52 -8.42
C LEU A 177 -12.30 13.82 -9.30
N VAL A 178 -12.56 12.56 -9.03
CA VAL A 178 -13.57 11.77 -9.74
C VAL A 178 -14.47 11.11 -8.71
N PHE A 179 -15.75 11.43 -8.80
CA PHE A 179 -16.78 10.83 -7.98
C PHE A 179 -17.66 9.91 -8.82
N ASP A 180 -18.02 8.75 -8.28
CA ASP A 180 -18.95 7.79 -8.84
C ASP A 180 -20.21 7.74 -7.98
N THR A 181 -21.29 8.31 -8.51
CA THR A 181 -22.50 8.58 -7.71
C THR A 181 -23.33 7.34 -7.44
N GLN A 182 -22.93 6.17 -7.97
CA GLN A 182 -23.50 4.89 -7.57
C GLN A 182 -23.22 4.56 -6.09
N TYR A 183 -22.12 5.08 -5.52
CA TYR A 183 -21.72 4.84 -4.13
C TYR A 183 -22.11 5.97 -3.17
N GLY A 184 -22.68 7.05 -3.69
CA GLY A 184 -23.11 8.21 -2.91
C GLY A 184 -23.33 9.41 -3.81
N SER A 185 -24.49 10.07 -3.67
CA SER A 185 -24.88 11.17 -4.55
C SER A 185 -24.59 12.55 -3.97
N SER A 186 -24.16 12.65 -2.70
CA SER A 186 -23.95 13.92 -2.01
C SER A 186 -22.48 14.11 -1.65
N VAL A 187 -21.84 15.15 -2.16
CA VAL A 187 -20.42 15.42 -1.90
C VAL A 187 -20.26 16.72 -1.13
N ASP A 188 -19.65 16.65 0.06
CA ASP A 188 -19.18 17.81 0.82
C ASP A 188 -17.66 17.92 0.70
N LEU A 189 -17.19 19.00 0.10
CA LEU A 189 -15.76 19.35 -0.02
C LEU A 189 -15.40 20.46 0.95
N SER A 190 -14.66 20.11 2.00
CA SER A 190 -14.01 21.08 2.87
C SER A 190 -12.69 21.54 2.25
N LEU A 191 -12.62 22.81 1.85
CA LEU A 191 -11.46 23.41 1.21
C LEU A 191 -10.65 24.23 2.22
N THR A 192 -9.33 24.19 2.11
CA THR A 192 -8.37 25.00 2.87
C THR A 192 -7.53 25.79 1.90
N GLY A 193 -7.58 27.12 2.01
CA GLY A 193 -6.92 28.00 1.06
C GLY A 193 -7.29 29.47 1.22
N SER A 194 -6.82 30.28 0.27
CA SER A 194 -7.00 31.72 0.23
C SER A 194 -7.67 32.17 -1.07
N GLY A 195 -8.10 33.44 -1.11
CA GLY A 195 -8.72 34.01 -2.32
C GLY A 195 -10.09 33.40 -2.67
N GLU A 196 -10.44 33.44 -3.95
CA GLU A 196 -11.63 32.79 -4.47
C GLU A 196 -11.32 31.34 -4.83
N LEU A 197 -12.09 30.42 -4.24
CA LEU A 197 -12.04 28.99 -4.50
C LEU A 197 -13.30 28.60 -5.27
N VAL A 198 -13.12 27.92 -6.40
CA VAL A 198 -14.21 27.53 -7.32
C VAL A 198 -14.18 26.03 -7.51
N VAL A 199 -15.32 25.38 -7.34
CA VAL A 199 -15.55 23.98 -7.64
C VAL A 199 -16.47 23.89 -8.85
N ASP A 200 -15.99 23.28 -9.92
CA ASP A 200 -16.82 22.77 -11.02
C ASP A 200 -17.18 21.33 -10.70
N TRP A 201 -18.48 21.04 -10.58
CA TRP A 201 -18.96 19.73 -10.16
C TRP A 201 -19.03 18.71 -11.30
N GLY A 202 -18.72 19.11 -12.55
CA GLY A 202 -18.69 18.22 -13.70
C GLY A 202 -20.07 17.88 -14.28
N ASP A 203 -21.15 18.41 -13.72
CA ASP A 203 -22.54 18.25 -14.22
C ASP A 203 -23.08 19.54 -14.87
N GLY A 204 -22.19 20.49 -15.16
CA GLY A 204 -22.51 21.82 -15.68
C GLY A 204 -22.83 22.85 -14.58
N SER A 205 -22.81 22.46 -13.30
CA SER A 205 -22.95 23.38 -12.18
C SER A 205 -21.60 23.72 -11.54
N THR A 206 -21.51 24.92 -10.97
CA THR A 206 -20.32 25.41 -10.27
C THR A 206 -20.71 26.00 -8.92
N SER A 207 -19.82 25.89 -7.93
CA SER A 207 -19.95 26.58 -6.64
C SER A 207 -18.66 27.31 -6.31
N ASN A 208 -18.74 28.46 -5.65
CA ASN A 208 -17.57 29.21 -5.24
C ASN A 208 -17.69 29.69 -3.80
N ARG A 209 -16.54 30.00 -3.20
CA ARG A 209 -16.45 30.67 -1.90
C ARG A 209 -15.17 31.47 -1.79
N SER A 210 -15.17 32.46 -0.91
CA SER A 210 -13.96 33.17 -0.52
C SER A 210 -13.31 32.51 0.70
N GLY A 211 -12.06 32.08 0.56
CA GLY A 211 -11.26 31.41 1.59
C GLY A 211 -11.80 30.04 2.01
N SER A 212 -11.16 29.46 3.03
CA SER A 212 -11.45 28.12 3.53
C SER A 212 -12.90 27.88 3.97
N GLY A 213 -13.35 26.63 3.83
CA GLY A 213 -14.59 26.07 4.35
C GLY A 213 -15.25 25.11 3.36
N THR A 214 -16.48 24.69 3.66
CA THR A 214 -17.16 23.61 2.93
C THR A 214 -18.04 24.11 1.78
N LEU A 215 -18.02 23.38 0.65
CA LEU A 215 -18.99 23.45 -0.43
C LEU A 215 -19.66 22.08 -0.56
N SER A 216 -20.94 22.06 -0.92
CA SER A 216 -21.76 20.85 -0.98
C SER A 216 -22.47 20.76 -2.32
N HIS A 217 -22.63 19.55 -2.82
CA HIS A 217 -23.36 19.27 -4.05
C HIS A 217 -24.11 17.95 -4.00
N ILE A 218 -25.23 17.87 -4.73
CA ILE A 218 -26.04 16.66 -4.85
C ILE A 218 -26.25 16.38 -6.34
N TYR A 219 -25.78 15.23 -6.78
CA TYR A 219 -25.96 14.76 -8.16
C TYR A 219 -27.32 14.09 -8.37
N SER A 220 -27.95 14.36 -9.52
CA SER A 220 -29.27 13.81 -9.86
C SER A 220 -29.22 12.52 -10.69
N GLU A 221 -28.09 12.23 -11.34
CA GLU A 221 -27.91 11.02 -12.15
C GLU A 221 -26.81 10.13 -11.56
N VAL A 222 -26.97 8.82 -11.74
CA VAL A 222 -25.95 7.83 -11.40
C VAL A 222 -24.97 7.74 -12.57
N GLN A 223 -23.78 8.30 -12.38
CA GLN A 223 -22.67 8.25 -13.32
C GLN A 223 -21.39 8.73 -12.63
N GLN A 224 -20.30 8.84 -13.37
CA GLN A 224 -19.09 9.48 -12.87
C GLN A 224 -19.06 10.97 -13.20
N TYR A 225 -18.51 11.76 -12.28
CA TYR A 225 -18.33 13.19 -12.43
C TYR A 225 -16.88 13.57 -12.17
N VAL A 226 -16.30 14.30 -13.12
CA VAL A 226 -14.97 14.90 -12.99
C VAL A 226 -15.14 16.26 -12.32
N VAL A 227 -14.74 16.34 -11.06
CA VAL A 227 -14.84 17.56 -10.25
C VAL A 227 -13.51 18.28 -10.29
N THR A 228 -13.55 19.55 -10.65
CA THR A 228 -12.36 20.41 -10.68
C THR A 228 -12.44 21.44 -9.58
N ILE A 229 -11.37 21.55 -8.78
CA ILE A 229 -11.21 22.59 -7.76
C ILE A 229 -10.14 23.55 -8.24
N ASN A 230 -10.47 24.83 -8.34
CA ASN A 230 -9.58 25.91 -8.76
C ASN A 230 -9.43 26.95 -7.64
N GLY A 231 -8.29 27.63 -7.61
CA GLY A 231 -7.99 28.69 -6.65
C GLY A 231 -6.94 28.28 -5.63
N ASP A 232 -6.39 29.24 -4.89
CA ASP A 232 -5.20 29.06 -4.05
C ASP A 232 -5.43 28.12 -2.84
N LEU A 233 -5.27 26.82 -3.06
CA LEU A 233 -5.33 25.77 -2.05
C LEU A 233 -4.02 25.71 -1.26
N SER A 234 -4.09 25.59 0.07
CA SER A 234 -2.93 25.50 0.96
C SER A 234 -3.14 24.47 2.06
N ASP A 235 -2.07 24.15 2.78
CA ASP A 235 -2.06 23.22 3.91
C ASP A 235 -2.54 21.82 3.50
N MET A 236 -3.81 21.51 3.75
CA MET A 236 -4.46 20.23 3.40
C MET A 236 -5.14 20.26 2.03
N GLY A 237 -5.32 21.44 1.43
CA GLY A 237 -6.02 21.61 0.15
C GLY A 237 -7.51 21.30 0.26
N PHE A 238 -7.89 20.02 0.10
CA PHE A 238 -9.29 19.58 0.18
C PHE A 238 -9.45 18.36 1.09
N ARG A 239 -10.64 18.23 1.67
CA ARG A 239 -11.12 17.03 2.36
C ARG A 239 -12.56 16.75 1.96
N ILE A 240 -12.86 15.49 1.69
CA ILE A 240 -14.24 15.06 1.46
C ILE A 240 -14.83 14.65 2.82
N THR A 241 -15.94 15.27 3.20
CA THR A 241 -16.53 15.11 4.55
C THR A 241 -17.87 14.38 4.56
N SER A 242 -18.45 14.12 3.40
CA SER A 242 -19.63 13.26 3.21
C SER A 242 -19.44 12.35 1.99
N ASP A 243 -20.13 11.20 1.98
CA ASP A 243 -20.09 10.16 0.96
C ASP A 243 -18.70 9.89 0.35
N ILE A 244 -17.65 9.82 1.19
CA ILE A 244 -16.26 9.57 0.76
C ILE A 244 -16.12 8.28 -0.08
N SER A 245 -17.02 7.31 0.09
CA SER A 245 -17.09 6.09 -0.71
C SER A 245 -17.40 6.34 -2.18
N SER A 246 -17.93 7.52 -2.55
CA SER A 246 -18.11 7.95 -3.94
C SER A 246 -16.82 8.39 -4.60
N LEU A 247 -15.75 8.72 -3.86
CA LEU A 247 -14.46 9.04 -4.44
C LEU A 247 -13.81 7.78 -5.03
N VAL A 248 -13.57 7.77 -6.33
CA VAL A 248 -12.97 6.63 -7.04
C VAL A 248 -11.58 6.93 -7.59
N GLU A 249 -11.27 8.18 -7.90
CA GLU A 249 -9.96 8.55 -8.45
C GLU A 249 -9.59 9.99 -8.10
N ILE A 250 -8.27 10.21 -7.96
CA ILE A 250 -7.67 11.53 -8.01
C ILE A 250 -6.80 11.62 -9.26
N ARG A 251 -7.05 12.63 -10.09
CA ARG A 251 -6.32 12.87 -11.34
C ARG A 251 -5.20 13.89 -11.19
N ASP A 252 -5.37 14.86 -10.30
CA ASP A 252 -4.34 15.85 -10.01
C ASP A 252 -4.47 16.35 -8.56
N TRP A 253 -3.32 16.59 -7.94
CA TRP A 253 -3.20 17.19 -6.62
C TRP A 253 -2.89 18.69 -6.72
N PRO A 254 -3.35 19.49 -5.75
CA PRO A 254 -2.83 20.84 -5.59
C PRO A 254 -1.34 20.79 -5.22
N ARG A 255 -0.46 21.39 -6.03
CA ARG A 255 1.01 21.35 -5.85
C ARG A 255 1.53 22.01 -4.56
N THR A 256 0.71 22.83 -3.93
CA THR A 256 1.03 23.66 -2.75
C THR A 256 0.81 22.95 -1.43
N ILE A 257 0.11 21.81 -1.41
CA ILE A 257 -0.20 21.13 -0.14
C ILE A 257 1.04 20.52 0.49
N THR A 258 1.04 20.52 1.82
CA THR A 258 2.12 20.01 2.65
C THR A 258 1.66 18.86 3.53
N ASP A 259 0.35 18.73 3.75
CA ASP A 259 -0.25 17.76 4.66
C ASP A 259 -1.35 16.96 3.95
N MET A 260 -1.08 15.68 3.69
CA MET A 260 -2.06 14.74 3.12
C MET A 260 -2.70 13.86 4.20
N SER A 261 -2.65 14.28 5.47
CA SER A 261 -3.07 13.44 6.58
C SER A 261 -4.58 13.19 6.55
N SER A 262 -4.99 11.92 6.62
CA SER A 262 -6.42 11.53 6.62
C SER A 262 -7.19 12.12 5.42
N MET A 263 -6.54 12.23 4.26
CA MET A 263 -7.11 12.82 3.05
C MET A 263 -8.31 12.02 2.54
N PHE A 264 -8.29 10.69 2.68
CA PHE A 264 -9.37 9.77 2.25
C PHE A 264 -10.18 9.21 3.41
N VAL A 265 -10.36 10.01 4.46
CA VAL A 265 -11.12 9.64 5.67
C VAL A 265 -12.16 10.72 5.96
N ALA A 266 -13.42 10.32 6.05
CA ALA A 266 -14.53 11.18 6.49
C ALA A 266 -15.07 10.72 7.85
N GLY A 267 -14.69 11.44 8.92
CA GLY A 267 -15.08 11.06 10.29
C GLY A 267 -14.29 9.84 10.81
N SER A 268 -14.86 9.08 11.75
CA SER A 268 -14.13 8.00 12.42
C SER A 268 -14.14 6.67 11.65
N PHE A 269 -15.16 6.43 10.82
CA PHE A 269 -15.45 5.11 10.22
C PHE A 269 -15.92 5.17 8.75
N ASN A 270 -15.73 6.28 8.04
CA ASN A 270 -16.00 6.32 6.60
C ASN A 270 -14.68 6.52 5.85
N TYR A 271 -14.43 5.65 4.88
CA TYR A 271 -13.18 5.54 4.14
C TYR A 271 -13.47 5.59 2.64
N ALA A 272 -12.47 5.97 1.84
CA ALA A 272 -12.57 5.87 0.39
C ALA A 272 -12.40 4.41 -0.07
N ASP A 273 -13.39 3.58 0.27
CA ASP A 273 -13.39 2.14 0.00
C ASP A 273 -13.32 1.80 -1.48
N ASN A 274 -13.76 2.71 -2.35
CA ASN A 274 -13.77 2.53 -3.80
C ASN A 274 -12.67 3.36 -4.51
N LEU A 275 -11.72 3.94 -3.77
CA LEU A 275 -10.59 4.65 -4.37
C LEU A 275 -9.68 3.65 -5.07
N VAL A 276 -9.45 3.87 -6.36
CA VAL A 276 -8.66 2.95 -7.17
C VAL A 276 -7.36 3.55 -7.69
N SER A 277 -7.33 4.86 -7.90
CA SER A 277 -6.13 5.52 -8.40
C SER A 277 -5.97 6.96 -7.94
N VAL A 278 -4.71 7.38 -7.99
CA VAL A 278 -4.19 8.67 -7.63
C VAL A 278 -3.07 9.04 -8.62
N PRO A 279 -2.65 10.32 -8.70
CA PRO A 279 -1.52 10.72 -9.51
C PRO A 279 -0.26 9.94 -9.13
N ASN A 280 0.56 9.62 -10.13
CA ASN A 280 1.84 8.91 -9.95
C ASN A 280 2.96 9.84 -9.42
N TYR A 281 2.60 10.91 -8.72
CA TYR A 281 3.52 11.81 -8.05
C TYR A 281 2.89 12.31 -6.75
N LEU A 282 3.76 12.72 -5.82
CA LEU A 282 3.39 13.52 -4.66
C LEU A 282 3.58 15.01 -4.95
N PRO A 283 2.75 15.89 -4.37
CA PRO A 283 3.04 17.31 -4.34
C PRO A 283 4.43 17.55 -3.68
N PRO A 284 5.24 18.48 -4.22
CA PRO A 284 6.67 18.58 -3.92
C PRO A 284 7.01 19.01 -2.48
N ASN A 285 6.03 19.43 -1.68
CA ASN A 285 6.24 19.92 -0.31
C ASN A 285 5.53 19.09 0.76
N VAL A 286 4.99 17.91 0.40
CA VAL A 286 4.35 17.02 1.37
C VAL A 286 5.37 16.50 2.39
N THR A 287 5.01 16.61 3.67
CA THR A 287 5.84 16.15 4.80
C THR A 287 5.18 15.05 5.62
N THR A 288 3.89 14.78 5.42
CA THR A 288 3.13 13.75 6.12
C THR A 288 2.14 13.05 5.19
N LEU A 289 2.11 11.72 5.26
CA LEU A 289 1.15 10.83 4.59
C LEU A 289 0.26 10.09 5.60
N LYS A 290 0.24 10.58 6.84
CA LYS A 290 -0.43 9.94 7.97
C LYS A 290 -1.90 9.62 7.66
N ARG A 291 -2.30 8.35 7.75
CA ARG A 291 -3.67 7.90 7.46
C ARG A 291 -4.19 8.27 6.06
N MET A 292 -3.31 8.53 5.07
CA MET A 292 -3.76 8.97 3.74
C MET A 292 -4.72 7.96 3.12
N PHE A 293 -4.38 6.67 3.10
CA PHE A 293 -5.16 5.55 2.57
C PHE A 293 -5.77 4.66 3.67
N PHE A 294 -6.07 5.24 4.84
CA PHE A 294 -6.67 4.50 5.95
C PHE A 294 -8.04 3.93 5.53
N GLY A 295 -8.16 2.61 5.54
CA GLY A 295 -9.37 1.87 5.17
C GLY A 295 -9.64 1.87 3.66
N ALA A 296 -8.72 2.30 2.81
CA ALA A 296 -8.92 2.32 1.35
C ALA A 296 -8.84 0.88 0.78
N SER A 297 -9.89 0.10 1.01
CA SER A 297 -9.89 -1.35 0.84
C SER A 297 -9.71 -1.82 -0.61
N THR A 298 -10.10 -1.04 -1.63
CA THR A 298 -9.84 -1.39 -3.05
C THR A 298 -8.52 -0.86 -3.60
N PHE A 299 -7.82 0.00 -2.87
CA PHE A 299 -6.67 0.71 -3.39
C PHE A 299 -5.44 -0.20 -3.50
N ASN A 300 -4.87 -0.34 -4.71
CA ASN A 300 -3.73 -1.22 -4.98
C ASN A 300 -2.79 -0.65 -6.08
N GLN A 301 -2.74 0.67 -6.22
CA GLN A 301 -1.92 1.29 -7.27
C GLN A 301 -0.42 1.16 -6.96
N ASP A 302 0.39 0.98 -8.01
CA ASP A 302 1.84 1.22 -8.00
C ASP A 302 2.17 2.70 -7.66
N LEU A 303 2.94 2.90 -6.60
CA LEU A 303 3.38 4.21 -6.10
C LEU A 303 4.90 4.40 -6.19
N SER A 304 5.60 3.60 -6.98
CA SER A 304 7.05 3.65 -7.14
C SER A 304 7.56 4.98 -7.73
N ALA A 305 6.68 5.71 -8.42
CA ALA A 305 7.01 7.03 -8.99
C ALA A 305 6.96 8.18 -7.96
N TRP A 306 6.49 7.93 -6.74
CA TRP A 306 6.37 8.96 -5.71
C TRP A 306 7.73 9.37 -5.14
N ASN A 307 8.00 10.68 -5.13
CA ASN A 307 9.14 11.24 -4.42
C ASN A 307 8.78 11.50 -2.94
N THR A 308 9.24 10.63 -2.05
CA THR A 308 8.96 10.70 -0.61
C THR A 308 10.05 11.39 0.22
N ASN A 309 11.04 12.03 -0.42
CA ASN A 309 12.25 12.50 0.27
C ASN A 309 12.01 13.57 1.36
N LYS A 310 10.83 14.21 1.42
CA LYS A 310 10.44 15.17 2.46
C LYS A 310 9.49 14.60 3.50
N VAL A 311 9.00 13.37 3.31
CA VAL A 311 8.02 12.74 4.19
C VAL A 311 8.70 12.33 5.49
N THR A 312 8.07 12.68 6.61
CA THR A 312 8.58 12.42 7.96
C THR A 312 7.66 11.54 8.81
N ASP A 313 6.37 11.44 8.42
CA ASP A 313 5.34 10.67 9.12
C ASP A 313 4.49 9.87 8.12
N MET A 314 4.52 8.54 8.25
CA MET A 314 3.70 7.58 7.48
C MET A 314 2.76 6.77 8.38
N THR A 315 2.52 7.25 9.61
CA THR A 315 1.68 6.57 10.61
C THR A 315 0.31 6.21 10.01
N LEU A 316 -0.09 4.94 10.14
CA LEU A 316 -1.39 4.43 9.72
C LEU A 316 -1.72 4.62 8.22
N MET A 317 -0.73 4.89 7.35
CA MET A 317 -0.98 5.28 5.96
C MET A 317 -1.87 4.28 5.21
N PHE A 318 -1.64 2.98 5.37
CA PHE A 318 -2.39 1.88 4.74
C PHE A 318 -3.10 0.98 5.78
N TYR A 319 -3.42 1.54 6.95
CA TYR A 319 -4.18 0.80 7.96
C TYR A 319 -5.50 0.29 7.35
N ASP A 320 -5.77 -1.01 7.43
CA ASP A 320 -6.97 -1.69 6.91
C ASP A 320 -7.19 -1.52 5.39
N ALA A 321 -6.16 -1.11 4.64
CA ALA A 321 -6.15 -1.16 3.18
C ALA A 321 -5.90 -2.60 2.72
N SER A 322 -6.89 -3.47 2.95
CA SER A 322 -6.76 -4.94 2.88
C SER A 322 -6.23 -5.51 1.56
N ASN A 323 -6.52 -4.86 0.42
CA ASN A 323 -6.01 -5.27 -0.90
C ASN A 323 -4.71 -4.57 -1.32
N PHE A 324 -4.19 -3.62 -0.52
CA PHE A 324 -3.00 -2.88 -0.91
C PHE A 324 -1.75 -3.77 -0.95
N ASN A 325 -1.16 -3.87 -2.13
CA ASN A 325 0.11 -4.50 -2.44
C ASN A 325 0.80 -3.77 -3.61
N GLY A 326 0.57 -2.46 -3.75
CA GLY A 326 1.20 -1.63 -4.79
C GLY A 326 2.67 -1.37 -4.50
N ASP A 327 3.50 -1.25 -5.54
CA ASP A 327 4.95 -1.06 -5.40
C ASP A 327 5.28 0.26 -4.67
N VAL A 328 6.08 0.13 -3.60
CA VAL A 328 6.61 1.21 -2.76
C VAL A 328 8.12 1.06 -2.51
N SER A 329 8.78 0.19 -3.27
CA SER A 329 10.19 -0.22 -3.08
C SER A 329 11.19 0.91 -3.33
N THR A 330 10.80 1.92 -4.10
CA THR A 330 11.65 3.05 -4.52
C THR A 330 11.59 4.23 -3.55
N TRP A 331 10.76 4.18 -2.51
CA TRP A 331 10.55 5.30 -1.61
C TRP A 331 11.83 5.63 -0.83
N ASP A 332 12.18 6.92 -0.81
CA ASP A 332 13.17 7.46 0.10
C ASP A 332 12.54 7.64 1.49
N THR A 333 12.83 6.71 2.41
CA THR A 333 12.35 6.74 3.79
C THR A 333 13.37 7.35 4.76
N SER A 334 14.49 7.91 4.27
CA SER A 334 15.60 8.35 5.12
C SER A 334 15.22 9.48 6.10
N ASN A 335 14.15 10.24 5.83
CA ASN A 335 13.64 11.29 6.71
C ASN A 335 12.43 10.85 7.57
N VAL A 336 11.97 9.61 7.44
CA VAL A 336 10.80 9.10 8.17
C VAL A 336 11.15 8.79 9.62
N ASN A 337 10.38 9.35 10.56
CA ASN A 337 10.58 9.16 12.00
C ASN A 337 9.66 8.07 12.59
N THR A 338 8.55 7.78 11.93
CA THR A 338 7.54 6.81 12.38
C THR A 338 6.80 6.18 11.20
N ILE A 339 6.62 4.86 11.30
CA ILE A 339 5.79 4.02 10.42
C ILE A 339 4.74 3.25 11.25
N GLU A 340 4.40 3.77 12.44
CA GLU A 340 3.45 3.12 13.37
C GLU A 340 2.17 2.71 12.66
N GLU A 341 1.82 1.42 12.78
CA GLU A 341 0.60 0.83 12.24
C GLU A 341 0.40 1.04 10.71
N MET A 342 1.46 1.31 9.97
CA MET A 342 1.39 1.69 8.55
C MET A 342 0.66 0.67 7.68
N PHE A 343 0.92 -0.63 7.85
CA PHE A 343 0.31 -1.75 7.10
C PHE A 343 -0.54 -2.65 7.99
N ARG A 344 -1.01 -2.14 9.14
CA ARG A 344 -1.85 -2.92 10.04
C ARG A 344 -3.15 -3.30 9.33
N PHE A 345 -3.49 -4.59 9.29
CA PHE A 345 -4.61 -5.19 8.57
C PHE A 345 -4.59 -5.01 7.03
N ALA A 346 -3.47 -4.59 6.44
CA ALA A 346 -3.25 -4.67 5.00
C ALA A 346 -2.93 -6.12 4.60
N SER A 347 -3.95 -7.00 4.63
CA SER A 347 -3.80 -8.46 4.55
C SER A 347 -3.04 -8.97 3.33
N SER A 348 -3.12 -8.24 2.20
CA SER A 348 -2.46 -8.61 0.94
C SER A 348 -1.05 -8.07 0.80
N PHE A 349 -0.61 -7.16 1.68
CA PHE A 349 0.67 -6.47 1.55
C PHE A 349 1.85 -7.45 1.72
N ASN A 350 2.69 -7.55 0.69
CA ASN A 350 3.90 -8.37 0.68
C ASN A 350 4.95 -7.81 -0.31
N GLN A 351 5.01 -6.49 -0.48
CA GLN A 351 5.98 -5.83 -1.37
C GLN A 351 7.39 -5.78 -0.77
N ASP A 352 8.41 -5.87 -1.62
CA ASP A 352 9.81 -5.75 -1.21
C ASP A 352 10.11 -4.32 -0.71
N ILE A 353 10.45 -4.25 0.57
CA ILE A 353 10.81 -3.03 1.30
C ILE A 353 12.19 -3.16 1.97
N SER A 354 13.00 -4.12 1.51
CA SER A 354 14.36 -4.37 2.00
C SER A 354 15.30 -3.18 1.81
N SER A 355 15.00 -2.32 0.83
CA SER A 355 15.73 -1.11 0.45
C SER A 355 15.47 0.09 1.38
N TRP A 356 14.40 0.05 2.17
CA TRP A 356 13.98 1.19 2.98
C TRP A 356 15.02 1.54 4.05
N ASN A 357 15.39 2.82 4.12
CA ASN A 357 16.22 3.36 5.19
C ASN A 357 15.36 3.71 6.40
N VAL A 358 15.31 2.81 7.38
CA VAL A 358 14.55 3.00 8.64
C VAL A 358 15.42 3.50 9.80
N GLY A 359 16.66 3.93 9.55
CA GLY A 359 17.62 4.32 10.60
C GLY A 359 17.25 5.57 11.42
N ASN A 360 16.18 6.29 11.04
CA ASN A 360 15.60 7.40 11.81
C ASN A 360 14.27 7.04 12.50
N VAL A 361 13.72 5.86 12.22
CA VAL A 361 12.46 5.41 12.82
C VAL A 361 12.66 5.08 14.29
N THR A 362 11.75 5.59 15.13
CA THR A 362 11.78 5.34 16.59
C THR A 362 10.62 4.47 17.08
N ASN A 363 9.55 4.34 16.29
CA ASN A 363 8.35 3.58 16.61
C ASN A 363 7.94 2.68 15.43
N MET A 364 7.98 1.36 15.66
CA MET A 364 7.53 0.31 14.74
C MET A 364 6.40 -0.51 15.35
N LYS A 365 5.59 0.10 16.22
CA LYS A 365 4.40 -0.55 16.77
C LYS A 365 3.46 -0.99 15.66
N ALA A 366 3.14 -2.27 15.65
CA ALA A 366 2.09 -2.91 14.86
C ALA A 366 2.16 -2.61 13.35
N VAL A 367 3.35 -2.36 12.80
CA VAL A 367 3.54 -2.03 11.37
C VAL A 367 2.85 -3.05 10.46
N PHE A 368 3.04 -4.35 10.72
CA PHE A 368 2.48 -5.44 9.92
C PHE A 368 1.42 -6.25 10.67
N GLN A 369 0.86 -5.74 11.77
CA GLN A 369 -0.12 -6.51 12.54
C GLN A 369 -1.31 -6.89 11.63
N GLY A 370 -1.57 -8.18 11.47
CA GLY A 370 -2.65 -8.70 10.61
C GLY A 370 -2.40 -8.55 9.10
N ALA A 371 -1.21 -8.11 8.66
CA ALA A 371 -0.78 -8.22 7.27
C ALA A 371 -0.43 -9.69 6.98
N SER A 372 -1.47 -10.52 6.82
CA SER A 372 -1.37 -11.98 6.83
C SER A 372 -0.43 -12.55 5.77
N SER A 373 -0.23 -11.85 4.66
CA SER A 373 0.64 -12.27 3.55
C SER A 373 2.10 -11.82 3.71
N PHE A 374 2.40 -10.91 4.65
CA PHE A 374 3.71 -10.28 4.74
C PHE A 374 4.79 -11.27 5.21
N ASN A 375 5.80 -11.48 4.37
CA ASN A 375 6.96 -12.34 4.66
C ASN A 375 8.24 -11.90 3.90
N GLN A 376 8.42 -10.60 3.66
CA GLN A 376 9.58 -10.08 2.94
C GLN A 376 10.82 -9.94 3.83
N ASP A 377 12.00 -10.09 3.22
CA ASP A 377 13.28 -9.95 3.93
C ASP A 377 13.53 -8.48 4.31
N ILE A 378 13.64 -8.25 5.61
CA ILE A 378 13.92 -6.94 6.24
C ILE A 378 15.12 -7.05 7.20
N SER A 379 15.97 -8.04 6.99
CA SER A 379 17.19 -8.28 7.78
C SER A 379 18.20 -7.13 7.69
N SER A 380 18.13 -6.32 6.63
CA SER A 380 18.97 -5.16 6.34
C SER A 380 18.62 -3.90 7.13
N TRP A 381 17.45 -3.85 7.77
CA TRP A 381 16.96 -2.66 8.45
C TRP A 381 17.83 -2.29 9.67
N ASP A 382 18.25 -1.01 9.74
CA ASP A 382 18.89 -0.46 10.94
C ASP A 382 17.82 -0.08 11.97
N THR A 383 17.61 -0.98 12.94
CA THR A 383 16.61 -0.81 14.00
C THR A 383 17.17 -0.15 15.27
N SER A 384 18.41 0.34 15.26
CA SER A 384 19.13 0.76 16.48
C SER A 384 18.46 1.89 17.28
N LYS A 385 17.62 2.70 16.65
CA LYS A 385 16.85 3.78 17.30
C LYS A 385 15.42 3.41 17.69
N VAL A 386 14.96 2.23 17.31
CA VAL A 386 13.57 1.82 17.55
C VAL A 386 13.39 1.47 19.03
N THR A 387 12.39 2.09 19.66
CA THR A 387 12.09 1.91 21.08
C THR A 387 10.85 1.03 21.32
N ASN A 388 10.01 0.84 20.30
CA ASN A 388 8.75 0.12 20.38
C ASN A 388 8.51 -0.75 19.14
N PHE A 389 8.45 -2.07 19.35
CA PHE A 389 8.15 -3.10 18.36
C PHE A 389 6.82 -3.82 18.66
N ALA A 390 6.01 -3.28 19.57
CA ALA A 390 4.82 -3.98 20.07
C ALA A 390 3.92 -4.42 18.92
N SER A 391 3.50 -5.68 18.92
CA SER A 391 2.60 -6.27 17.92
C SER A 391 3.06 -6.21 16.46
N MET A 392 4.33 -5.91 16.17
CA MET A 392 4.81 -5.66 14.80
C MET A 392 4.45 -6.77 13.80
N PHE A 393 4.55 -8.05 14.19
CA PHE A 393 4.26 -9.22 13.36
C PHE A 393 3.09 -10.07 13.90
N ALA A 394 2.22 -9.48 14.72
CA ALA A 394 1.10 -10.21 15.27
C ALA A 394 0.13 -10.62 14.14
N GLY A 395 -0.20 -11.91 14.05
CA GLY A 395 -1.12 -12.46 13.05
C GLY A 395 -0.59 -12.48 11.61
N THR A 396 0.73 -12.47 11.41
CA THR A 396 1.35 -12.57 10.06
C THR A 396 1.87 -13.98 9.78
N SER A 397 2.27 -14.23 8.53
CA SER A 397 3.07 -15.39 8.11
C SER A 397 4.59 -15.13 8.14
N PHE A 398 5.04 -14.09 8.85
CA PHE A 398 6.43 -13.63 8.80
C PHE A 398 7.37 -14.66 9.45
N ASN A 399 8.41 -15.07 8.72
CA ASN A 399 9.43 -16.00 9.20
C ASN A 399 10.83 -15.70 8.60
N GLN A 400 11.15 -14.42 8.37
CA GLN A 400 12.46 -14.00 7.85
C GLN A 400 13.45 -13.72 8.98
N ASN A 401 14.75 -13.88 8.69
CA ASN A 401 15.81 -13.75 9.69
C ASN A 401 15.96 -12.29 10.16
N ILE A 402 15.66 -12.06 11.44
CA ILE A 402 15.81 -10.75 12.12
C ILE A 402 16.79 -10.82 13.30
N GLY A 403 17.59 -11.88 13.38
CA GLY A 403 18.58 -12.05 14.46
C GLY A 403 19.69 -10.99 14.44
N SER A 404 19.91 -10.34 13.29
CA SER A 404 20.87 -9.24 13.11
C SER A 404 20.38 -7.88 13.61
N TRP A 405 19.09 -7.74 13.93
CA TRP A 405 18.53 -6.46 14.37
C TRP A 405 19.14 -5.98 15.68
N ASN A 406 19.45 -4.69 15.74
CA ASN A 406 19.87 -4.04 16.97
C ASN A 406 18.62 -3.53 17.72
N ILE A 407 18.21 -4.27 18.74
CA ILE A 407 17.08 -3.89 19.61
C ILE A 407 17.52 -3.28 20.95
N GLY A 408 18.78 -2.87 21.10
CA GLY A 408 19.30 -2.38 22.39
C GLY A 408 18.58 -1.14 22.94
N SER A 409 17.93 -0.35 22.08
CA SER A 409 17.10 0.80 22.46
C SER A 409 15.64 0.42 22.79
N ALA A 410 15.24 -0.83 22.55
CA ALA A 410 13.86 -1.28 22.70
C ALA A 410 13.44 -1.29 24.17
N THR A 411 12.28 -0.69 24.44
CA THR A 411 11.61 -0.77 25.74
C THR A 411 10.40 -1.71 25.71
N SER A 412 9.88 -1.97 24.51
CA SER A 412 8.69 -2.80 24.28
C SER A 412 8.83 -3.70 23.06
N ILE A 413 8.69 -5.01 23.29
CA ILE A 413 8.53 -6.05 22.27
C ILE A 413 7.24 -6.85 22.50
N GLY A 414 6.35 -6.37 23.38
CA GLY A 414 5.13 -7.10 23.75
C GLY A 414 4.26 -7.45 22.54
N ALA A 415 3.70 -8.66 22.55
CA ALA A 415 2.84 -9.19 21.50
C ALA A 415 3.46 -9.24 20.08
N MET A 416 4.78 -9.07 19.93
CA MET A 416 5.41 -8.91 18.60
C MET A 416 5.13 -10.08 17.66
N PHE A 417 5.03 -11.31 18.16
CA PHE A 417 4.73 -12.51 17.36
C PHE A 417 3.40 -13.17 17.75
N THR A 418 2.48 -12.45 18.39
CA THR A 418 1.19 -13.01 18.80
C THR A 418 0.42 -13.57 17.59
N GLY A 419 0.03 -14.84 17.63
CA GLY A 419 -0.68 -15.54 16.56
C GLY A 419 0.17 -15.83 15.32
N ASN A 420 1.47 -15.48 15.30
CA ASN A 420 2.36 -15.86 14.21
C ASN A 420 2.81 -17.31 14.39
N SER A 421 1.99 -18.23 13.87
CA SER A 421 2.17 -19.68 14.05
C SER A 421 3.43 -20.26 13.39
N VAL A 422 4.08 -19.53 12.48
CA VAL A 422 5.21 -20.04 11.66
C VAL A 422 6.58 -19.49 12.07
N PHE A 423 6.62 -18.41 12.85
CA PHE A 423 7.88 -17.76 13.24
C PHE A 423 8.77 -18.69 14.08
N ASN A 424 10.01 -18.91 13.63
CA ASN A 424 10.99 -19.72 14.33
C ASN A 424 12.44 -19.31 14.02
N GLN A 425 12.72 -18.02 13.87
CA GLN A 425 14.04 -17.50 13.54
C GLN A 425 14.88 -17.20 14.78
N ASP A 426 16.19 -17.42 14.68
CA ASP A 426 17.14 -17.21 15.79
C ASP A 426 17.21 -15.72 16.17
N ILE A 427 16.86 -15.44 17.43
CA ILE A 427 16.86 -14.12 18.07
C ILE A 427 17.64 -14.14 19.39
N SER A 428 18.52 -15.14 19.57
CA SER A 428 19.35 -15.32 20.76
C SER A 428 20.32 -14.15 21.02
N ASN A 429 20.70 -13.42 19.97
CA ASN A 429 21.66 -12.32 20.01
C ASN A 429 21.04 -10.96 20.36
N TRP A 430 19.73 -10.88 20.53
CA TRP A 430 19.05 -9.63 20.88
C TRP A 430 19.45 -9.14 22.28
N ASN A 431 19.88 -7.88 22.39
CA ASN A 431 20.12 -7.22 23.67
C ASN A 431 18.79 -6.73 24.27
N THR A 432 18.25 -7.45 25.25
CA THR A 432 16.98 -7.12 25.91
C THR A 432 17.13 -6.30 27.20
N GLU A 433 18.31 -5.79 27.53
CA GLU A 433 18.59 -5.13 28.82
C GLU A 433 17.66 -3.94 29.14
N ASN A 434 17.11 -3.28 28.11
CA ASN A 434 16.22 -2.13 28.24
C ASN A 434 14.73 -2.47 28.10
N VAL A 435 14.41 -3.72 27.77
CA VAL A 435 13.03 -4.16 27.56
C VAL A 435 12.31 -4.27 28.90
N THR A 436 11.11 -3.68 28.96
CA THR A 436 10.23 -3.70 30.13
C THR A 436 8.90 -4.40 29.86
N ILE A 437 8.50 -4.50 28.58
CA ILE A 437 7.22 -5.05 28.12
C ILE A 437 7.47 -6.27 27.21
N MET A 438 7.08 -7.46 27.68
CA MET A 438 7.19 -8.75 26.97
C MET A 438 5.90 -9.60 27.03
N TYR A 439 4.78 -9.06 27.50
CA TYR A 439 3.51 -9.81 27.54
C TYR A 439 3.12 -10.31 26.13
N TYR A 440 2.43 -11.44 26.03
CA TYR A 440 1.96 -12.05 24.77
C TYR A 440 3.03 -12.29 23.68
N LEU A 441 4.33 -12.13 23.97
CA LEU A 441 5.37 -12.05 22.93
C LEU A 441 5.34 -13.20 21.92
N PHE A 442 5.11 -14.43 22.40
CA PHE A 442 4.98 -15.65 21.60
C PHE A 442 3.62 -16.33 21.80
N ASP A 443 2.59 -15.60 22.23
CA ASP A 443 1.23 -16.13 22.34
C ASP A 443 0.76 -16.67 20.97
N GLY A 444 0.37 -17.93 20.88
CA GLY A 444 -0.02 -18.61 19.65
C GLY A 444 1.12 -18.84 18.64
N ALA A 445 2.38 -18.53 18.97
CA ALA A 445 3.53 -18.78 18.11
C ALA A 445 3.95 -20.26 18.16
N SER A 446 3.09 -21.13 17.62
CA SER A 446 3.17 -22.58 17.81
C SER A 446 4.45 -23.25 17.31
N SER A 447 5.14 -22.67 16.33
CA SER A 447 6.42 -23.19 15.81
C SER A 447 7.66 -22.67 16.55
N PHE A 448 7.54 -21.65 17.39
CA PHE A 448 8.70 -20.99 18.00
C PHE A 448 9.40 -21.90 19.02
N ASN A 449 10.70 -22.15 18.82
CA ASN A 449 11.52 -22.94 19.74
C ASN A 449 13.01 -22.54 19.70
N GLN A 450 13.31 -21.24 19.58
CA GLN A 450 14.69 -20.72 19.53
C GLN A 450 15.22 -20.36 20.92
N ASP A 451 16.53 -20.54 21.11
CA ASP A 451 17.19 -20.27 22.38
C ASP A 451 17.13 -18.78 22.73
N ILE A 452 16.60 -18.49 23.92
CA ILE A 452 16.46 -17.15 24.50
C ILE A 452 16.96 -17.12 25.95
N SER A 453 17.79 -18.09 26.32
CA SER A 453 18.34 -18.23 27.68
C SER A 453 19.30 -17.08 28.06
N SER A 454 19.84 -16.38 27.05
CA SER A 454 20.71 -15.19 27.17
C SER A 454 19.97 -13.88 27.45
N TRP A 455 18.65 -13.83 27.31
CA TRP A 455 17.90 -12.58 27.44
C TRP A 455 17.92 -12.05 28.88
N ASP A 456 18.19 -10.75 29.03
CA ASP A 456 18.02 -10.03 30.28
C ASP A 456 16.54 -9.66 30.47
N THR A 457 15.90 -10.27 31.47
CA THR A 457 14.52 -10.01 31.88
C THR A 457 14.42 -9.16 33.15
N SER A 458 15.54 -8.64 33.68
CA SER A 458 15.61 -8.02 35.00
C SER A 458 14.73 -6.78 35.16
N LYS A 459 14.38 -6.09 34.06
CA LYS A 459 13.47 -4.93 34.06
C LYS A 459 12.02 -5.27 33.75
N VAL A 460 11.70 -6.52 33.40
CA VAL A 460 10.36 -6.94 33.01
C VAL A 460 9.46 -7.07 34.24
N THR A 461 8.23 -6.55 34.12
CA THR A 461 7.24 -6.58 35.20
C THR A 461 6.08 -7.55 34.94
N THR A 462 5.82 -7.90 33.68
CA THR A 462 4.78 -8.86 33.31
C THR A 462 5.26 -9.81 32.22
N LEU A 463 5.01 -11.10 32.43
CA LEU A 463 5.23 -12.20 31.48
C LEU A 463 3.91 -12.94 31.20
N SER A 464 2.77 -12.27 31.42
CA SER A 464 1.44 -12.84 31.16
C SER A 464 1.32 -13.31 29.72
N GLU A 465 0.86 -14.56 29.56
CA GLU A 465 0.57 -15.21 28.27
C GLU A 465 1.75 -15.20 27.29
N MET A 466 3.00 -15.08 27.79
CA MET A 466 4.18 -14.95 26.93
C MET A 466 4.37 -16.13 25.97
N PHE A 467 4.08 -17.36 26.42
CA PHE A 467 4.19 -18.60 25.65
C PHE A 467 2.84 -19.35 25.60
N ASP A 468 1.73 -18.64 25.78
CA ASP A 468 0.41 -19.26 25.67
C ASP A 468 0.25 -19.84 24.24
N GLY A 469 -0.14 -21.09 24.08
CA GLY A 469 -0.25 -21.73 22.77
C GLY A 469 1.06 -21.91 21.98
N ALA A 470 2.23 -21.55 22.52
CA ALA A 470 3.55 -21.80 21.92
C ALA A 470 3.92 -23.28 22.04
N SER A 471 3.19 -24.13 21.30
CA SER A 471 3.15 -25.57 21.51
C SER A 471 4.45 -26.33 21.24
N SER A 472 5.41 -25.73 20.52
CA SER A 472 6.75 -26.30 20.28
C SER A 472 7.83 -25.78 21.22
N PHE A 473 7.54 -24.76 22.04
CA PHE A 473 8.55 -24.11 22.87
C PHE A 473 9.02 -25.04 23.99
N ASN A 474 10.33 -25.26 24.09
CA ASN A 474 10.95 -26.06 25.14
C ASN A 474 12.40 -25.64 25.45
N GLN A 475 12.74 -24.37 25.31
CA GLN A 475 14.09 -23.87 25.60
C GLN A 475 14.28 -23.56 27.08
N ASP A 476 15.51 -23.76 27.58
CA ASP A 476 15.85 -23.49 28.97
C ASP A 476 15.89 -21.99 29.26
N ILE A 477 15.00 -21.54 30.14
CA ILE A 477 14.87 -20.14 30.61
C ILE A 477 15.08 -20.05 32.12
N SER A 478 15.69 -21.07 32.74
CA SER A 478 15.96 -21.11 34.18
C SER A 478 16.91 -20.00 34.65
N SER A 479 17.71 -19.44 33.74
CA SER A 479 18.64 -18.33 33.96
C SER A 479 17.97 -16.95 34.10
N TRP A 480 16.71 -16.81 33.70
CA TRP A 480 16.04 -15.51 33.66
C TRP A 480 15.88 -14.86 35.04
N ASN A 481 16.16 -13.56 35.11
CA ASN A 481 15.90 -12.77 36.30
C ASN A 481 14.44 -12.30 36.33
N VAL A 482 13.59 -13.07 36.99
CA VAL A 482 12.15 -12.79 37.12
C VAL A 482 11.78 -12.07 38.43
N GLY A 483 12.75 -11.61 39.21
CA GLY A 483 12.53 -11.00 40.54
C GLY A 483 11.65 -9.75 40.53
N ASN A 484 11.55 -9.08 39.38
CA ASN A 484 10.69 -7.91 39.21
C ASN A 484 9.28 -8.21 38.70
N VAL A 485 9.03 -9.43 38.22
CA VAL A 485 7.76 -9.82 37.60
C VAL A 485 6.65 -9.93 38.65
N THR A 486 5.52 -9.31 38.37
CA THR A 486 4.32 -9.31 39.22
C THR A 486 3.16 -10.10 38.63
N ASN A 487 3.23 -10.47 37.34
CA ASN A 487 2.20 -11.23 36.66
C ASN A 487 2.79 -12.26 35.68
N MET A 488 2.38 -13.52 35.83
CA MET A 488 2.70 -14.64 34.92
C MET A 488 1.42 -15.46 34.60
N GLY A 489 0.25 -14.83 34.63
CA GLY A 489 -1.02 -15.49 34.28
C GLY A 489 -0.93 -16.13 32.89
N ALA A 490 -1.39 -17.37 32.77
CA ALA A 490 -1.39 -18.16 31.53
C ALA A 490 -0.04 -18.23 30.75
N MET A 491 1.10 -17.96 31.40
CA MET A 491 2.41 -17.86 30.72
C MET A 491 2.75 -19.06 29.83
N PHE A 492 2.42 -20.29 30.26
CA PHE A 492 2.63 -21.55 29.54
C PHE A 492 1.32 -22.29 29.29
N ARG A 493 0.18 -21.59 29.25
CA ARG A 493 -1.09 -22.24 28.90
C ARG A 493 -0.94 -22.85 27.50
N SER A 494 -1.29 -24.12 27.32
CA SER A 494 -1.16 -24.84 26.04
C SER A 494 0.25 -24.92 25.42
N ALA A 495 1.33 -24.60 26.16
CA ALA A 495 2.72 -24.85 25.75
C ALA A 495 3.05 -26.34 25.92
N SER A 496 2.48 -27.18 25.05
CA SER A 496 2.37 -28.62 25.28
C SER A 496 3.70 -29.39 25.35
N THR A 497 4.77 -28.88 24.75
CA THR A 497 6.13 -29.47 24.82
C THR A 497 6.98 -28.96 25.97
N PHE A 498 6.59 -27.85 26.61
CA PHE A 498 7.45 -27.20 27.60
C PHE A 498 7.72 -28.11 28.79
N ASN A 499 8.99 -28.32 29.11
CA ASN A 499 9.43 -29.19 30.19
C ASN A 499 10.82 -28.77 30.69
N GLN A 500 10.89 -27.63 31.39
CA GLN A 500 12.12 -27.10 31.97
C GLN A 500 12.03 -27.00 33.50
N ASP A 501 13.19 -27.05 34.16
CA ASP A 501 13.28 -26.85 35.61
C ASP A 501 13.38 -25.37 35.93
N LEU A 502 12.33 -24.82 36.55
CA LEU A 502 12.24 -23.42 36.95
C LEU A 502 12.25 -23.23 38.46
N SER A 503 12.73 -24.22 39.24
CA SER A 503 12.75 -24.11 40.71
C SER A 503 13.64 -22.98 41.23
N ASN A 504 14.60 -22.53 40.41
CA ASN A 504 15.57 -21.49 40.77
C ASN A 504 15.06 -20.06 40.55
N TRP A 505 13.87 -19.89 39.99
CA TRP A 505 13.31 -18.57 39.78
C TRP A 505 12.94 -17.87 41.10
N CYS A 506 13.39 -16.63 41.24
CA CYS A 506 13.02 -15.74 42.34
C CYS A 506 11.67 -15.07 42.05
N VAL A 507 10.57 -15.65 42.56
CA VAL A 507 9.17 -15.21 42.30
C VAL A 507 8.51 -14.63 43.55
N ILE A 508 9.24 -13.81 44.31
CA ILE A 508 8.79 -13.27 45.61
C ILE A 508 7.57 -12.35 45.53
N LYS A 509 7.34 -11.70 44.37
CA LYS A 509 6.22 -10.78 44.17
C LYS A 509 4.91 -11.49 43.79
N ILE A 510 4.93 -12.81 43.57
CA ILE A 510 3.77 -13.63 43.18
C ILE A 510 3.58 -14.71 44.26
N SER A 511 2.62 -14.49 45.17
CA SER A 511 2.45 -15.29 46.39
C SER A 511 1.86 -16.70 46.18
N SER A 512 1.25 -16.96 45.03
CA SER A 512 0.66 -18.25 44.68
C SER A 512 0.70 -18.48 43.18
N LYS A 513 0.53 -19.74 42.75
CA LYS A 513 0.50 -20.11 41.33
C LYS A 513 -0.52 -19.26 40.58
N PRO A 514 -0.11 -18.49 39.55
CA PRO A 514 -1.01 -17.68 38.74
C PRO A 514 -2.08 -18.52 38.04
N ASN A 515 -3.22 -17.87 37.76
CA ASN A 515 -4.31 -18.50 37.00
C ASN A 515 -3.79 -19.00 35.65
N TYR A 516 -4.14 -20.25 35.34
CA TYR A 516 -3.80 -20.93 34.09
C TYR A 516 -2.31 -21.04 33.75
N PHE A 517 -1.39 -20.76 34.69
CA PHE A 517 0.05 -20.65 34.44
C PHE A 517 0.64 -21.70 33.49
N ASP A 518 0.24 -22.96 33.61
CA ASP A 518 0.73 -24.12 32.86
C ASP A 518 -0.43 -25.05 32.42
N THR A 519 -1.66 -24.52 32.33
CA THR A 519 -2.82 -25.35 31.96
C THR A 519 -2.61 -25.92 30.56
N SER A 520 -2.73 -27.24 30.39
CA SER A 520 -2.45 -27.92 29.12
C SER A 520 -0.97 -27.94 28.67
N ALA A 521 -0.02 -27.60 29.54
CA ALA A 521 1.41 -27.90 29.33
C ALA A 521 1.69 -29.39 29.62
N SER A 522 1.18 -30.27 28.75
CA SER A 522 1.06 -31.72 29.01
C SER A 522 2.38 -32.46 29.23
N SER A 523 3.50 -31.96 28.70
CA SER A 523 4.82 -32.58 28.84
C SER A 523 5.59 -32.15 30.11
N TRP A 524 5.08 -31.18 30.87
CA TRP A 524 5.85 -30.56 31.95
C TRP A 524 5.89 -31.41 33.22
N THR A 525 7.00 -32.11 33.40
CA THR A 525 7.30 -33.01 34.53
C THR A 525 8.36 -32.46 35.49
N LEU A 526 9.26 -31.58 35.01
CA LEU A 526 10.27 -30.91 35.83
C LEU A 526 9.67 -29.89 36.83
N SER A 527 10.52 -29.41 37.74
CA SER A 527 10.10 -28.55 38.85
C SER A 527 9.57 -27.20 38.36
N ARG A 528 8.43 -26.79 38.91
CA ARG A 528 7.81 -25.48 38.67
C ARG A 528 8.42 -24.42 39.60
N PRO A 529 8.19 -23.12 39.34
CA PRO A 529 8.61 -22.06 40.26
C PRO A 529 8.02 -22.24 41.67
N ILE A 530 8.83 -21.91 42.68
CA ILE A 530 8.40 -21.91 44.08
C ILE A 530 7.83 -20.52 44.43
N TRP A 531 6.52 -20.37 44.23
CA TRP A 531 5.79 -19.11 44.41
C TRP A 531 6.02 -18.46 45.78
N GLY A 532 6.20 -17.14 45.78
CA GLY A 532 6.40 -16.33 46.99
C GLY A 532 7.78 -16.44 47.62
N THR A 533 8.76 -17.05 46.94
CA THR A 533 10.12 -17.26 47.46
C THR A 533 11.21 -16.92 46.44
N CYS A 534 12.44 -16.86 46.90
CA CYS A 534 13.63 -16.93 46.05
C CYS A 534 14.50 -18.07 46.57
N SER A 535 14.86 -19.00 45.69
CA SER A 535 15.81 -20.06 46.01
C SER A 535 17.13 -19.43 46.48
N SER A 536 17.61 -19.88 47.64
CA SER A 536 18.83 -19.40 48.31
C SER A 536 20.11 -19.90 47.66
#